data_AF-A0A4Q3DLE5-F1
#
_entry.id   AF-A0A4Q3DLE5-F1
#
_cell.length_a   1.000
_cell.length_b   1.000
_cell.length_c   1.000
_cell.angle_alpha   90.00
_cell.angle_beta   90.00
_cell.angle_gamma   90.00
#
_symmetry.space_group_name_H-M   'P 1'
#
loop_
_entity.id
_entity.type
_entity.pdbx_description
1 polymer ?
#
loop_
_entity_poly.entity_id
_entity_poly.type
_entity_poly.pdbx_seq_one_letter_code
_entity_poly.pdbx_strand_id
1 'polypeptide(L)'
;MDLRLEVEFSKTELVENIDLLKNQIDQLRPFSQEIEDKVMQKLRLEWNYHSNAIEGNRLNYGETVAFLMTGITAKGKSLKDHLDIRGHNEAILFLLSIIKDERNFTESDIRG
;
A
#
# COMPACT_ATOMS: atom_id res chain seq x y z
N MET A 1 -5.08 -16.53 20.50
CA MET A 1 -5.50 -15.13 20.32
C MET A 1 -6.54 -14.86 21.38
N ASP A 2 -6.34 -13.85 22.24
CA ASP A 2 -7.31 -13.54 23.29
C ASP A 2 -8.48 -12.76 22.68
N LEU A 3 -9.55 -13.49 22.38
CA LEU A 3 -10.78 -12.95 21.77
C LEU A 3 -11.42 -11.84 22.62
N ARG A 4 -11.09 -11.73 23.92
CA ARG A 4 -11.61 -10.65 24.78
C ARG A 4 -10.97 -9.31 24.46
N LEU A 5 -9.65 -9.29 24.26
CA LEU A 5 -8.94 -8.08 23.87
C LEU A 5 -9.43 -7.57 22.52
N GLU A 6 -9.66 -8.47 21.56
CA GLU A 6 -10.18 -8.10 20.24
C GLU A 6 -11.57 -7.43 20.33
N VAL A 7 -12.47 -7.98 21.15
CA VAL A 7 -13.81 -7.42 21.39
C VAL A 7 -13.77 -6.11 22.17
N GLU A 8 -12.81 -5.92 23.08
CA GLU A 8 -12.62 -4.63 23.77
C GLU A 8 -12.04 -3.57 22.85
N PHE A 9 -11.01 -3.91 22.05
CA PHE A 9 -10.41 -3.01 21.08
C PHE A 9 -11.41 -2.57 20.00
N SER A 10 -12.26 -3.47 19.52
CA SER A 10 -13.29 -3.16 18.52
C SER A 10 -14.37 -2.19 19.02
N LYS A 11 -14.48 -1.99 20.34
CA LYS A 11 -15.46 -1.09 20.97
C LYS A 11 -14.84 0.24 21.43
N THR A 12 -13.59 0.49 21.04
CA THR A 12 -12.96 1.75 21.36
C THR A 12 -13.56 2.86 20.51
N GLU A 13 -13.71 4.05 21.10
CA GLU A 13 -14.15 5.26 20.40
C GLU A 13 -13.29 5.55 19.14
N LEU A 14 -12.02 5.14 19.16
CA LEU A 14 -11.13 5.23 18.00
C LEU A 14 -11.60 4.36 16.83
N VAL A 15 -11.95 3.09 17.07
CA VAL A 15 -12.42 2.18 16.01
C VAL A 15 -13.76 2.65 15.47
N GLU A 16 -14.68 3.10 16.34
CA GLU A 16 -15.96 3.68 15.92
C GLU A 16 -15.76 4.90 15.01
N ASN A 17 -14.82 5.80 15.35
CA ASN A 17 -14.48 6.95 14.52
C ASN A 17 -13.88 6.53 13.16
N ILE A 18 -13.05 5.49 13.11
CA ILE A 18 -12.50 4.95 11.86
C ILE A 18 -13.62 4.41 10.97
N ASP A 19 -14.57 3.66 11.55
CA ASP A 19 -15.71 3.11 10.82
C ASP A 19 -16.62 4.22 10.27
N LEU A 20 -16.85 5.28 11.05
CA LEU A 20 -17.60 6.45 10.60
C LEU A 20 -16.93 7.13 9.42
N LEU A 21 -15.62 7.37 9.48
CA LEU A 21 -14.86 7.97 8.38
C LEU A 21 -14.84 7.09 7.13
N LYS A 22 -14.68 5.77 7.31
CA LYS A 22 -14.76 4.80 6.21
C LYS A 22 -16.13 4.84 5.54
N ASN A 23 -17.21 4.86 6.34
CA ASN A 23 -18.57 4.94 5.81
C ASN A 23 -18.79 6.23 5.01
N GLN A 24 -18.26 7.37 5.46
CA GLN A 24 -18.33 8.62 4.69
C GLN A 24 -17.66 8.48 3.32
N ILE A 25 -16.49 7.82 3.25
CA ILE A 25 -15.80 7.55 1.98
C ILE A 25 -16.62 6.61 1.10
N ASP A 26 -17.22 5.56 1.68
CA ASP A 26 -18.02 4.58 0.94
C ASP A 26 -19.29 5.21 0.33
N GLN A 27 -19.93 6.16 1.02
CA GLN A 27 -21.09 6.90 0.48
C GLN A 27 -20.74 7.81 -0.71
N LEU A 28 -19.46 8.12 -0.93
CA LEU A 28 -19.00 8.93 -2.06
C LEU A 28 -18.66 8.08 -3.29
N ARG A 29 -18.79 6.75 -3.22
CA ARG A 29 -18.52 5.84 -4.35
C ARG A 29 -19.74 5.72 -5.28
N PRO A 30 -19.54 5.48 -6.59
CA PRO A 30 -18.26 5.34 -7.27
C PRO A 30 -17.57 6.70 -7.47
N PHE A 31 -16.24 6.71 -7.32
CA PHE A 31 -15.44 7.87 -7.70
C PHE A 31 -15.37 7.97 -9.23
N SER A 32 -15.04 9.15 -9.75
CA SER A 32 -14.62 9.24 -11.15
C SER A 32 -13.28 8.52 -11.33
N GLN A 33 -13.07 7.92 -12.51
CA GLN A 33 -11.82 7.21 -12.82
C GLN A 33 -10.58 8.08 -12.56
N GLU A 34 -10.65 9.37 -12.91
CA GLU A 34 -9.55 10.32 -12.67
C GLU A 34 -9.21 10.49 -11.19
N ILE A 35 -10.22 10.56 -10.32
CA ILE A 35 -10.02 10.68 -8.86
C ILE A 35 -9.44 9.36 -8.33
N GLU A 36 -10.01 8.23 -8.74
CA GLU A 36 -9.55 6.91 -8.33
C GLU A 36 -8.08 6.68 -8.72
N ASP A 37 -7.71 6.97 -9.97
CA ASP A 37 -6.35 6.84 -10.46
C ASP A 37 -5.36 7.71 -9.66
N LYS A 38 -5.73 8.96 -9.37
CA LYS A 38 -4.89 9.87 -8.56
C LYS A 38 -4.70 9.37 -7.14
N VAL A 39 -5.78 8.93 -6.49
CA VAL A 39 -5.75 8.40 -5.12
C VAL A 39 -4.92 7.12 -5.07
N MET A 40 -5.18 6.17 -5.97
CA MET A 40 -4.46 4.90 -6.01
C MET A 40 -2.99 5.07 -6.37
N GLN A 41 -2.64 6.01 -7.25
CA GLN A 41 -1.24 6.35 -7.53
C GLN A 41 -0.55 6.89 -6.27
N LYS A 42 -1.18 7.84 -5.56
CA LYS A 42 -0.61 8.40 -4.33
C LYS A 42 -0.38 7.31 -3.28
N LEU A 43 -1.40 6.49 -3.02
CA LEU A 43 -1.31 5.39 -2.06
C LEU A 43 -0.21 4.38 -2.44
N ARG A 44 -0.11 3.99 -3.71
CA ARG A 44 0.96 3.09 -4.18
C ARG A 44 2.35 3.67 -3.96
N LEU A 45 2.57 4.94 -4.26
CA LEU A 45 3.87 5.60 -4.11
C LEU A 45 4.26 5.74 -2.63
N GLU A 46 3.32 6.17 -1.79
CA GLU A 46 3.54 6.30 -0.35
C GLU A 46 3.76 4.95 0.33
N TRP A 47 3.01 3.91 -0.07
CA TRP A 47 3.18 2.58 0.47
C TRP A 47 4.58 2.03 0.16
N ASN A 48 5.03 2.13 -1.10
CA ASN A 48 6.39 1.73 -1.46
C ASN A 48 7.45 2.46 -0.64
N TYR A 49 7.34 3.78 -0.50
CA TYR A 49 8.29 4.56 0.28
C TYR A 49 8.30 4.17 1.75
N HIS A 50 7.14 4.21 2.42
CA HIS A 50 7.07 4.03 3.87
C HIS A 50 7.42 2.61 4.31
N SER A 51 6.96 1.57 3.60
CA SER A 51 7.27 0.19 3.95
C SER A 51 8.77 -0.10 3.81
N ASN A 52 9.38 0.29 2.70
CA ASN A 52 10.81 0.09 2.49
C ASN A 52 11.65 0.95 3.46
N ALA A 53 11.22 2.18 3.77
CA ALA A 53 11.92 3.05 4.71
C ALA A 53 11.95 2.47 6.14
N ILE A 54 10.87 1.83 6.59
CA ILE A 54 10.81 1.12 7.89
C ILE A 54 11.84 -0.02 7.94
N GLU A 55 12.09 -0.67 6.82
CA GLU A 55 13.10 -1.74 6.67
C GLU A 55 14.54 -1.21 6.45
N GLY A 56 14.72 0.11 6.41
CA GLY A 56 16.02 0.77 6.30
C GLY A 56 16.46 1.15 4.89
N ASN A 57 15.55 1.10 3.90
CA ASN A 57 15.81 1.62 2.57
C ASN A 57 16.16 3.11 2.61
N ARG A 58 17.12 3.51 1.77
CA ARG A 58 17.72 4.86 1.82
C ARG A 58 17.17 5.83 0.80
N LEU A 59 16.29 5.42 -0.12
CA LEU A 59 15.68 6.37 -1.05
C LEU A 59 14.75 7.31 -0.26
N ASN A 60 14.85 8.61 -0.51
CA ASN A 60 13.86 9.56 -0.03
C ASN A 60 12.57 9.45 -0.86
N TYR A 61 11.52 10.16 -0.43
CA TYR A 61 10.22 10.09 -1.11
C TYR A 61 10.31 10.53 -2.58
N GLY A 62 10.98 11.65 -2.88
CA GLY A 62 11.16 12.13 -4.25
C GLY A 62 11.96 11.19 -5.15
N GLU A 63 13.01 10.56 -4.61
CA GLU A 63 13.79 9.52 -5.29
C GLU A 63 12.94 8.28 -5.59
N THR A 64 12.12 7.85 -4.62
CA THR A 64 11.18 6.73 -4.79
C THR A 64 10.15 7.02 -5.89
N VAL A 65 9.56 8.22 -5.86
CA VAL A 65 8.60 8.67 -6.88
C VAL A 65 9.25 8.73 -8.25
N ALA A 66 10.42 9.37 -8.37
CA ALA A 66 11.14 9.46 -9.64
C ALA A 66 11.46 8.06 -10.20
N PHE A 67 11.92 7.14 -9.35
CA PHE A 67 12.23 5.77 -9.75
C PHE A 67 10.99 5.02 -10.22
N LEU A 68 9.89 5.01 -9.45
CA LEU A 68 8.68 4.27 -9.80
C LEU A 68 7.90 4.87 -10.98
N MET A 69 7.93 6.20 -11.14
CA MET A 69 7.18 6.88 -12.21
C MET A 69 7.94 6.96 -13.53
N THR A 70 9.27 7.01 -13.49
CA THR A 70 10.10 7.33 -14.68
C THR A 70 11.28 6.39 -14.89
N GLY A 71 11.58 5.51 -13.94
CA GLY A 71 12.75 4.63 -13.98
C GLY A 71 14.08 5.30 -13.63
N ILE A 72 14.08 6.60 -13.27
CA ILE A 72 15.29 7.33 -12.90
C ILE A 72 15.82 6.84 -11.55
N THR A 73 17.07 6.38 -11.53
CA THR A 73 17.76 5.94 -10.31
C THR A 73 18.37 7.11 -9.55
N ALA A 74 18.38 7.03 -8.23
CA ALA A 74 18.99 8.00 -7.35
C ALA A 74 20.52 7.84 -7.27
N LYS A 75 21.25 8.93 -7.55
CA LYS A 75 22.72 8.94 -7.49
C LYS A 75 23.21 8.63 -6.07
N GLY A 76 24.14 7.69 -5.95
CA GLY A 76 24.76 7.33 -4.67
C GLY A 76 23.90 6.43 -3.77
N LYS A 77 22.75 5.95 -4.25
CA LYS A 77 21.96 4.90 -3.58
C LYS A 77 22.33 3.53 -4.12
N SER A 78 22.16 2.49 -3.30
CA SER A 78 22.57 1.15 -3.69
C SER A 78 21.62 0.57 -4.73
N LEU A 79 22.10 -0.37 -5.55
CA LEU A 79 21.21 -1.13 -6.43
C LEU A 79 20.15 -1.89 -5.62
N LYS A 80 20.54 -2.44 -4.47
CA LYS A 80 19.63 -3.14 -3.55
C LYS A 80 18.45 -2.26 -3.15
N ASP A 81 18.67 -1.00 -2.75
CA ASP A 81 17.58 -0.10 -2.35
C ASP A 81 16.54 0.09 -3.49
N HIS A 82 17.00 0.17 -4.74
CA HIS A 82 16.10 0.28 -5.90
C HIS A 82 15.37 -1.04 -6.19
N LEU A 83 16.06 -2.17 -6.06
CA LEU A 83 15.47 -3.49 -6.26
C LEU A 83 14.40 -3.79 -5.19
N ASP A 84 14.64 -3.41 -3.94
CA ASP A 84 13.67 -3.58 -2.83
C ASP A 84 12.38 -2.78 -3.13
N ILE A 85 12.51 -1.51 -3.55
CA ILE A 85 11.35 -0.69 -3.96
C ILE A 85 10.63 -1.31 -5.17
N ARG A 86 11.37 -1.79 -6.17
CA ARG A 86 10.75 -2.40 -7.37
C ARG A 86 10.00 -3.67 -7.00
N GLY A 87 10.61 -4.56 -6.21
CA GLY A 87 10.01 -5.81 -5.78
C GLY A 87 8.76 -5.59 -4.95
N HIS A 88 8.79 -4.62 -4.02
CA HIS A 88 7.60 -4.24 -3.26
C HIS A 88 6.48 -3.68 -4.16
N ASN A 89 6.82 -2.86 -5.18
CA ASN A 89 5.83 -2.36 -6.12
C ASN A 89 5.22 -3.48 -6.97
N GLU A 90 6.02 -4.45 -7.41
CA GLU A 90 5.53 -5.65 -8.10
C GLU A 90 4.58 -6.46 -7.20
N ALA A 91 4.89 -6.61 -5.92
CA ALA A 91 4.02 -7.29 -4.95
C ALA A 91 2.67 -6.57 -4.76
N ILE A 92 2.66 -5.23 -4.70
CA ILE A 92 1.41 -4.45 -4.65
C ILE A 92 0.59 -4.70 -5.92
N LEU A 93 1.21 -4.63 -7.10
CA LEU A 93 0.51 -4.82 -8.38
C LEU A 93 -0.05 -6.24 -8.51
N PHE A 94 0.70 -7.25 -8.03
CA PHE A 94 0.22 -8.62 -7.95
C PHE A 94 -1.00 -8.74 -7.03
N LEU A 95 -0.97 -8.16 -5.82
CA LEU A 95 -2.12 -8.15 -4.92
C LEU A 95 -3.36 -7.51 -5.57
N LEU A 96 -3.19 -6.39 -6.27
CA LEU A 96 -4.28 -5.72 -6.98
C LEU A 96 -4.83 -6.57 -8.12
N SER A 97 -4.00 -7.37 -8.81
CA SER A 97 -4.49 -8.29 -9.84
C SER A 97 -5.33 -9.42 -9.25
N ILE A 98 -4.98 -9.94 -8.06
CA ILE A 98 -5.81 -10.93 -7.34
C ILE A 98 -7.21 -10.40 -7.07
N ILE A 99 -7.29 -9.15 -6.56
CA ILE A 99 -8.57 -8.50 -6.26
C ILE A 99 -9.38 -8.31 -7.54
N LYS A 100 -8.74 -7.84 -8.62
CA LYS A 100 -9.38 -7.62 -9.91
C LYS A 100 -9.91 -8.92 -10.54
N ASP A 101 -9.14 -10.01 -10.41
CA ASP A 101 -9.50 -11.31 -10.97
C ASP A 101 -10.51 -12.07 -10.08
N GLU A 102 -10.86 -11.52 -8.91
CA GLU A 102 -11.78 -12.11 -7.92
C GLU A 102 -11.42 -13.55 -7.52
N ARG A 103 -10.12 -13.90 -7.55
CA ARG A 103 -9.65 -15.24 -7.20
C ARG A 103 -9.31 -15.35 -5.71
N ASN A 104 -9.36 -16.57 -5.19
CA ASN A 104 -8.95 -16.85 -3.81
C ASN A 104 -7.46 -16.54 -3.58
N PHE A 105 -7.16 -16.01 -2.41
CA PHE A 105 -5.81 -15.81 -1.90
C PHE A 105 -5.32 -17.08 -1.21
N THR A 106 -4.14 -17.55 -1.57
CA THR A 106 -3.59 -18.87 -1.17
C THR A 106 -2.20 -18.75 -0.56
N GLU A 107 -1.72 -19.81 0.10
CA GLU A 107 -0.35 -19.86 0.63
C GLU A 107 0.71 -19.69 -0.47
N SER A 108 0.44 -20.17 -1.69
CA SER A 108 1.33 -19.98 -2.84
C SER A 108 1.53 -18.50 -3.17
N ASP A 109 0.48 -17.68 -3.01
CA ASP A 109 0.53 -16.24 -3.24
C ASP A 109 1.37 -15.51 -2.18
N ILE A 110 1.43 -16.04 -0.95
CA ILE A 110 2.26 -15.51 0.13
C ILE A 110 3.73 -15.88 -0.08
N ARG A 111 3.99 -17.10 -0.55
CA ARG A 111 5.36 -17.65 -0.62
C ARG A 111 6.16 -17.11 -1.79
N GLY A 112 5.52 -16.84 -2.94
CA GLY A 112 6.18 -16.34 -4.16
C GLY A 112 7.15 -17.35 -4.76
#